data_AF-A0A0V1N6H1-F1
#
_entry.id   AF-A0A0V1N6H1-F1
#
_cell.length_a   1.000
_cell.length_b   1.000
_cell.length_c   1.000
_cell.angle_alpha   90.00
_cell.angle_beta   90.00
_cell.angle_gamma   90.00
#
_symmetry.space_group_name_H-M   'P 1'
#
loop_
_entity.id
_entity.type
_entity.pdbx_description
1 polymer ?
#
loop_
_entity_poly.entity_id
_entity_poly.type
_entity_poly.pdbx_seq_one_letter_code
_entity_poly.pdbx_strand_id
1 'polypeptide(L)'
;MRFLKMSGDSTNADHDLDCLLKWMMSLQADVTHVELNEITSGRAFIDALRVIDSNYFNDEWMEVFKDAIYEEKEWRLRANVLRKILKSVLKYNEEICNSVISKNILPNVIVIARDGGKEEIIKFIRIVVAAAVNGPGRDRMIKNIFDLEESVQHTLMLTIQGLVFEGDNSGELETECKSAVSNNSASVTDLSLRCEQMEKQMKDLTAEKDAYIQEIDKLKHQLSLVCKRNEDSENERQREISELKIQIETLRDSLNKSETARDQMAAEYDELLRQVQHSQMMKENSDNAEKVRKLVDEVDELRARVAEADALGDYVATLEKKLEGVGDLKVQIKALEELESNNLKLSVDFEEEQRKSHAYKLEAGVYKRQAQSLEQRLEGAIEKTLKLEMEKQLIADRLAVLDQEHDRTLWERNQLSSRVEELRKRLQADENKVDVGFLAGGESSPHAEIDVDIETKIALAADAPMEIKHMLFKLKHENRILTETLTKEREQQKKCFDQANEEKCRLQSIIGRKIVQLVDSLCCE
;
A
#
# COMPACT_ATOMS: atom_id res chain seq x y z
N MET A 1 57.48 32.46 61.84
CA MET A 1 57.54 31.65 60.60
C MET A 1 56.60 32.27 59.58
N ARG A 2 56.94 32.25 58.28
CA ARG A 2 56.01 32.64 57.20
C ARG A 2 55.48 31.37 56.54
N PHE A 3 54.19 31.08 56.63
CA PHE A 3 53.57 30.10 55.74
C PHE A 3 53.41 30.74 54.35
N LEU A 4 54.29 30.36 53.43
CA LEU A 4 54.18 30.74 52.02
C LEU A 4 53.06 29.92 51.38
N LYS A 5 52.03 30.61 50.90
CA LYS A 5 50.92 30.03 50.15
C LYS A 5 51.40 29.61 48.76
N MET A 6 51.87 28.37 48.64
CA MET A 6 52.30 27.78 47.37
C MET A 6 51.09 27.53 46.47
N SER A 7 50.82 28.49 45.57
CA SER A 7 49.74 28.39 44.58
C SER A 7 50.16 27.51 43.39
N GLY A 8 50.35 26.21 43.60
CA GLY A 8 50.90 25.29 42.59
C GLY A 8 50.25 23.91 42.48
N ASP A 9 49.22 23.60 43.28
CA ASP A 9 48.69 22.23 43.41
C ASP A 9 48.13 21.64 42.10
N SER A 10 47.49 22.46 41.26
CA SER A 10 46.88 22.00 40.01
C SER A 10 47.88 21.45 38.99
N THR A 11 49.08 22.03 38.90
CA THR A 11 50.15 21.52 38.02
C THR A 11 50.78 20.23 38.54
N ASN A 12 50.74 19.99 39.85
CA ASN A 12 51.28 18.76 40.43
C ASN A 12 50.28 17.60 40.26
N ALA A 13 48.98 17.85 40.50
CA ALA A 13 47.92 16.86 40.29
C ALA A 13 47.83 16.38 38.82
N ASP A 14 48.02 17.27 37.85
CA ASP A 14 48.03 16.89 36.43
C ASP A 14 49.21 15.99 36.06
N HIS A 15 50.39 16.22 36.66
CA HIS A 15 51.57 15.37 36.45
C HIS A 15 51.47 14.02 37.17
N ASP A 16 50.98 14.02 38.42
CA ASP A 16 50.71 12.79 39.18
C ASP A 16 49.70 11.90 38.45
N LEU A 17 48.64 12.48 37.86
CA LEU A 17 47.64 11.73 37.10
C LEU A 17 48.23 11.13 35.82
N ASP A 18 48.97 11.90 35.02
CA ASP A 18 49.63 11.40 33.80
C ASP A 18 50.57 10.22 34.12
N CYS A 19 51.38 10.33 35.17
CA CYS A 19 52.27 9.25 35.62
C CYS A 19 51.50 8.00 36.07
N LEU A 20 50.43 8.17 36.86
CA LEU A 20 49.61 7.05 37.34
C LEU A 20 48.79 6.39 36.22
N LEU A 21 48.40 7.13 35.17
CA LEU A 21 47.73 6.57 33.99
C LEU A 21 48.71 5.82 33.08
N LYS A 22 49.93 6.33 32.88
CA LYS A 22 51.01 5.58 32.19
C LYS A 22 51.31 4.25 32.89
N TRP A 23 51.27 4.21 34.22
CA TRP A 23 51.35 2.95 34.97
C TRP A 23 50.17 2.02 34.70
N MET A 24 48.92 2.52 34.70
CA MET A 24 47.76 1.67 34.36
C MET A 24 47.83 1.12 32.92
N MET A 25 48.29 1.91 31.95
CA MET A 25 48.52 1.46 30.57
C MET A 25 49.55 0.31 30.51
N SER A 26 50.60 0.34 31.35
CA SER A 26 51.60 -0.74 31.39
C SER A 26 51.05 -2.10 31.82
N LEU A 27 49.85 -2.14 32.41
CA LEU A 27 49.15 -3.38 32.76
C LEU A 27 48.31 -3.93 31.59
N GLN A 28 48.02 -3.11 30.58
CA GLN A 28 47.05 -3.38 29.51
C GLN A 28 47.72 -3.27 28.13
N ALA A 29 48.46 -4.32 27.76
CA ALA A 29 49.39 -4.31 26.62
C ALA A 29 48.80 -3.93 25.24
N ASP A 30 47.48 -4.03 25.06
CA ASP A 30 46.78 -3.69 23.81
C ASP A 30 46.18 -2.26 23.80
N VAL A 31 46.28 -1.49 24.90
CA VAL A 31 45.64 -0.18 25.05
C VAL A 31 46.64 0.96 24.81
N THR A 32 46.48 1.69 23.71
CA THR A 32 47.40 2.77 23.30
C THR A 32 47.08 4.14 23.91
N HIS A 33 45.87 4.33 24.42
CA HIS A 33 45.45 5.52 25.19
C HIS A 33 44.23 5.15 26.03
N VAL A 34 44.22 5.51 27.32
CA VAL A 34 43.05 5.34 28.21
C VAL A 34 42.23 6.62 28.17
N GLU A 35 40.97 6.55 27.74
CA GLU A 35 40.09 7.71 27.80
C GLU A 35 39.61 8.01 29.23
N LEU A 36 39.36 9.30 29.52
CA LEU A 36 38.70 9.71 30.75
C LEU A 36 37.29 9.07 30.90
N ASN A 37 36.66 8.69 29.78
CA ASN A 37 35.42 7.91 29.77
C ASN A 37 35.59 6.49 30.34
N GLU A 38 36.72 5.82 30.10
CA GLU A 38 36.98 4.44 30.57
C GLU A 38 37.33 4.39 32.05
N ILE A 39 38.00 5.45 32.54
CA ILE A 39 38.27 5.66 33.97
C ILE A 39 36.96 5.98 34.70
N THR A 40 36.18 6.94 34.21
CA THR A 40 34.95 7.41 34.88
C THR A 40 33.78 6.43 34.76
N SER A 41 33.77 5.52 33.79
CA SER A 41 32.84 4.37 33.74
C SER A 41 33.30 3.19 34.60
N GLY A 42 34.58 3.13 34.98
CA GLY A 42 35.16 2.05 35.79
C GLY A 42 35.76 0.90 35.01
N ARG A 43 35.63 0.86 33.67
CA ARG A 43 36.20 -0.18 32.80
C ARG A 43 37.72 -0.31 32.99
N ALA A 44 38.45 0.80 32.92
CA ALA A 44 39.91 0.80 33.06
C ALA A 44 40.39 0.23 34.40
N PHE A 45 39.63 0.45 35.49
CA PHE A 45 39.92 -0.13 36.80
C PHE A 45 39.61 -1.64 36.85
N ILE A 46 38.48 -2.06 36.28
CA ILE A 46 38.09 -3.48 36.18
C ILE A 46 39.18 -4.28 35.47
N ASP A 47 39.60 -3.84 34.28
CA ASP A 47 40.56 -4.57 33.47
C ASP A 47 41.97 -4.57 34.10
N ALA A 48 42.36 -3.48 34.80
CA ALA A 48 43.61 -3.46 35.59
C ALA A 48 43.58 -4.45 36.78
N LEU A 49 42.45 -4.58 37.47
CA LEU A 49 42.31 -5.49 38.62
C LEU A 49 42.39 -6.97 38.22
N ARG A 50 41.86 -7.34 37.05
CA ARG A 50 42.02 -8.70 36.48
C ARG A 50 43.48 -9.04 36.17
N VAL A 51 44.31 -8.05 35.84
CA VAL A 51 45.76 -8.22 35.61
C VAL A 51 46.55 -8.28 36.92
N ILE A 52 46.06 -7.63 37.99
CA ILE A 52 46.61 -7.69 39.35
C ILE A 52 46.40 -9.08 39.97
N ASP A 53 45.17 -9.58 39.97
CA ASP A 53 44.85 -10.90 40.54
C ASP A 53 43.59 -11.51 39.89
N SER A 54 43.81 -12.30 38.84
CA SER A 54 42.75 -13.02 38.13
C SER A 54 42.06 -14.11 38.95
N ASN A 55 42.58 -14.49 40.13
CA ASN A 55 41.96 -15.49 41.00
C ASN A 55 40.89 -14.85 41.89
N TYR A 56 41.11 -13.62 42.36
CA TYR A 56 40.12 -12.86 43.13
C TYR A 56 39.19 -12.04 42.22
N PHE A 57 39.73 -11.35 41.23
CA PHE A 57 38.98 -10.58 40.23
C PHE A 57 38.66 -11.49 39.03
N ASN A 58 37.94 -12.58 39.31
CA ASN A 58 37.57 -13.62 38.36
C ASN A 58 36.34 -13.23 37.51
N ASP A 59 35.92 -14.12 36.60
CA ASP A 59 34.77 -13.84 35.72
C ASP A 59 33.42 -13.83 36.46
N GLU A 60 33.30 -14.49 37.61
CA GLU A 60 32.10 -14.41 38.47
C GLU A 60 31.94 -13.02 39.10
N TRP A 61 33.06 -12.38 39.50
CA TRP A 61 33.08 -10.98 39.90
C TRP A 61 32.71 -10.04 38.73
N MET A 62 33.05 -10.40 37.49
CA MET A 62 32.69 -9.63 36.28
C MET A 62 31.18 -9.65 35.98
N GLU A 63 30.48 -10.76 36.25
CA GLU A 63 29.01 -10.84 36.07
C GLU A 63 28.29 -9.70 36.80
N VAL A 64 28.78 -9.32 37.99
CA VAL A 64 28.23 -8.26 38.86
C VAL A 64 28.18 -6.88 38.19
N PHE A 65 28.87 -6.69 37.06
CA PHE A 65 28.97 -5.43 36.32
C PHE A 65 28.34 -5.45 34.92
N LYS A 66 28.03 -6.61 34.33
CA LYS A 66 27.61 -6.72 32.92
C LYS A 66 26.45 -5.79 32.55
N ASP A 67 25.37 -5.81 33.33
CA ASP A 67 24.17 -4.99 33.09
C ASP A 67 24.44 -3.48 33.22
N ALA A 68 25.49 -3.08 33.95
CA ALA A 68 25.83 -1.70 34.25
C ALA A 68 26.90 -1.09 33.32
N ILE A 69 27.48 -1.87 32.41
CA ILE A 69 28.57 -1.45 31.51
C ILE A 69 28.06 -0.88 30.17
N TYR A 70 26.83 -1.22 29.74
CA TYR A 70 26.31 -0.87 28.41
C TYR A 70 25.54 0.46 28.34
N GLU A 71 25.12 1.04 29.47
CA GLU A 71 24.39 2.33 29.50
C GLU A 71 25.33 3.51 29.78
N GLU A 72 26.12 3.89 28.77
CA GLU A 72 27.25 4.83 28.90
C GLU A 72 26.91 6.23 29.46
N LYS A 73 25.63 6.62 29.52
CA LYS A 73 25.20 8.02 29.65
C LYS A 73 24.69 8.46 31.01
N GLU A 74 24.40 7.57 31.98
CA GLU A 74 24.01 8.01 33.32
C GLU A 74 25.16 7.93 34.35
N TRP A 75 25.61 9.11 34.83
CA TRP A 75 26.65 9.23 35.85
C TRP A 75 26.30 8.50 37.16
N ARG A 76 25.02 8.29 37.46
CA ARG A 76 24.57 7.50 38.63
C ARG A 76 24.94 6.02 38.50
N LEU A 77 24.83 5.43 37.31
CA LEU A 77 25.25 4.06 37.03
C LEU A 77 26.78 3.95 37.11
N ARG A 78 27.50 4.87 36.48
CA ARG A 78 28.97 5.01 36.61
C ARG A 78 29.41 5.07 38.08
N ALA A 79 28.74 5.90 38.90
CA ALA A 79 29.01 6.02 40.34
C ALA A 79 28.67 4.73 41.12
N ASN A 80 27.67 3.96 40.69
CA ASN A 80 27.33 2.68 41.30
C ASN A 80 28.36 1.60 40.97
N VAL A 81 28.85 1.56 39.72
CA VAL A 81 29.95 0.68 39.27
C VAL A 81 31.23 0.98 40.04
N LEU A 82 31.70 2.23 40.04
CA LEU A 82 32.90 2.65 40.77
C LEU A 82 32.78 2.38 42.29
N ARG A 83 31.59 2.49 42.89
CA ARG A 83 31.37 2.17 44.32
C ARG A 83 31.38 0.67 44.61
N LYS A 84 30.93 -0.17 43.66
CA LYS A 84 31.11 -1.63 43.72
C LYS A 84 32.60 -1.99 43.64
N ILE A 85 33.32 -1.45 42.63
CA ILE A 85 34.77 -1.67 42.45
C ILE A 85 35.54 -1.27 43.71
N LEU A 86 35.35 -0.04 44.21
CA LEU A 86 36.05 0.46 45.41
C LEU A 86 35.83 -0.45 46.62
N LYS A 87 34.60 -0.96 46.83
CA LYS A 87 34.33 -1.92 47.90
C LYS A 87 35.10 -3.23 47.73
N SER A 88 35.16 -3.78 46.52
CA SER A 88 35.94 -4.99 46.23
C SER A 88 37.45 -4.77 46.44
N VAL A 89 37.99 -3.62 46.02
CA VAL A 89 39.44 -3.32 46.17
C VAL A 89 39.81 -3.04 47.63
N LEU A 90 38.94 -2.37 48.40
CA LEU A 90 39.16 -2.19 49.85
C LEU A 90 39.12 -3.55 50.58
N LYS A 91 38.12 -4.40 50.26
CA LYS A 91 38.01 -5.76 50.81
C LYS A 91 39.24 -6.61 50.46
N TYR A 92 39.74 -6.52 49.23
CA TYR A 92 40.98 -7.18 48.80
C TYR A 92 42.23 -6.70 49.56
N ASN A 93 42.34 -5.38 49.80
CA ASN A 93 43.45 -4.83 50.57
C ASN A 93 43.40 -5.29 52.05
N GLU A 94 42.20 -5.37 52.63
CA GLU A 94 41.99 -5.82 54.01
C GLU A 94 42.20 -7.33 54.18
N GLU A 95 41.56 -8.17 53.35
CA GLU A 95 41.55 -9.63 53.49
C GLU A 95 42.80 -10.35 52.94
N ILE A 96 43.43 -9.82 51.88
CA ILE A 96 44.53 -10.50 51.17
C ILE A 96 45.83 -9.72 51.30
N CYS A 97 45.82 -8.41 51.08
CA CYS A 97 47.04 -7.59 51.21
C CYS A 97 47.41 -7.25 52.66
N ASN A 98 46.53 -7.53 53.63
CA ASN A 98 46.68 -7.18 55.06
C ASN A 98 47.04 -5.69 55.29
N SER A 99 46.51 -4.80 54.45
CA SER A 99 46.81 -3.37 54.44
C SER A 99 45.56 -2.53 54.72
N VAL A 100 45.51 -1.89 55.89
CA VAL A 100 44.37 -1.08 56.33
C VAL A 100 44.50 0.34 55.76
N ILE A 101 43.81 0.60 54.65
CA ILE A 101 43.79 1.92 54.01
C ILE A 101 43.01 2.91 54.90
N SER A 102 43.68 4.00 55.28
CA SER A 102 43.07 5.05 56.13
C SER A 102 41.88 5.71 55.45
N LYS A 103 40.82 5.99 56.24
CA LYS A 103 39.57 6.59 55.76
C LYS A 103 39.76 7.96 55.08
N ASN A 104 40.84 8.66 55.40
CA ASN A 104 41.19 9.97 54.83
C ASN A 104 41.67 9.89 53.37
N ILE A 105 41.95 8.68 52.86
CA ILE A 105 42.46 8.44 51.49
C ILE A 105 41.33 7.98 50.54
N LEU A 106 40.11 7.76 51.06
CA LEU A 106 38.98 7.22 50.30
C LEU A 106 38.51 8.20 49.19
N PRO A 107 38.45 7.77 47.92
CA PRO A 107 38.05 8.63 46.80
C PRO A 107 36.54 8.88 46.77
N ASN A 108 36.14 10.12 46.49
CA ASN A 108 34.76 10.50 46.25
C ASN A 108 34.30 10.09 44.86
N VAL A 109 33.83 8.83 44.78
CA VAL A 109 33.28 8.19 43.58
C VAL A 109 32.22 9.03 42.84
N ILE A 110 31.44 9.88 43.53
CA ILE A 110 30.42 10.72 42.88
C ILE A 110 31.08 11.81 42.03
N VAL A 111 32.16 12.42 42.53
CA VAL A 111 32.92 13.45 41.82
C VAL A 111 33.70 12.86 40.64
N ILE A 112 34.20 11.62 40.76
CA ILE A 112 34.78 10.89 39.62
C ILE A 112 33.72 10.69 38.53
N ALA A 113 32.57 10.11 38.88
CA ALA A 113 31.56 9.68 37.91
C ALA A 113 30.80 10.84 37.23
N ARG A 114 30.66 11.98 37.90
CA ARG A 114 29.93 13.16 37.39
C ARG A 114 30.86 14.22 36.79
N ASP A 115 31.98 14.51 37.44
CA ASP A 115 32.82 15.69 37.15
C ASP A 115 34.21 15.32 36.59
N GLY A 116 34.57 14.03 36.57
CA GLY A 116 35.89 13.57 36.15
C GLY A 116 37.04 14.05 37.04
N GLY A 117 36.76 14.33 38.32
CA GLY A 117 37.67 15.02 39.23
C GLY A 117 39.03 14.32 39.40
N LYS A 118 40.09 14.95 38.86
CA LYS A 118 41.45 14.39 38.78
C LYS A 118 42.01 13.94 40.13
N GLU A 119 41.87 14.74 41.18
CA GLU A 119 42.34 14.39 42.53
C GLU A 119 41.68 13.13 43.10
N GLU A 120 40.39 12.91 42.81
CA GLU A 120 39.65 11.73 43.26
C GLU A 120 40.01 10.50 42.42
N ILE A 121 40.29 10.68 41.12
CA ILE A 121 40.86 9.64 40.25
C ILE A 121 42.24 9.23 40.78
N ILE A 122 43.13 10.18 41.12
CA ILE A 122 44.43 9.89 41.72
C ILE A 122 44.27 9.05 43.00
N LYS A 123 43.40 9.46 43.94
CA LYS A 123 43.12 8.69 45.17
C LYS A 123 42.65 7.26 44.85
N PHE A 124 41.80 7.08 43.83
CA PHE A 124 41.36 5.75 43.39
C PHE A 124 42.50 4.92 42.80
N ILE A 125 43.33 5.48 41.92
CA ILE A 125 44.49 4.77 41.35
C ILE A 125 45.49 4.41 42.45
N ARG A 126 45.76 5.29 43.42
CA ARG A 126 46.65 5.00 44.57
C ARG A 126 46.19 3.77 45.38
N ILE A 127 44.88 3.57 45.55
CA ILE A 127 44.32 2.37 46.20
C ILE A 127 44.48 1.10 45.34
N VAL A 128 44.46 1.23 44.01
CA VAL A 128 44.72 0.12 43.07
C VAL A 128 46.22 -0.21 43.00
N VAL A 129 47.11 0.79 43.06
CA VAL A 129 48.57 0.60 43.23
C VAL A 129 48.86 -0.13 44.55
N ALA A 130 48.20 0.23 45.65
CA ALA A 130 48.34 -0.46 46.93
C ALA A 130 47.97 -1.96 46.83
N ALA A 131 46.88 -2.29 46.11
CA ALA A 131 46.52 -3.68 45.84
C ALA A 131 47.56 -4.41 44.96
N ALA A 132 48.07 -3.73 43.92
CA ALA A 132 49.07 -4.30 43.01
C ALA A 132 50.42 -4.60 43.66
N VAL A 133 50.84 -3.77 44.62
CA VAL A 133 52.16 -3.84 45.28
C VAL A 133 52.14 -4.70 46.56
N ASN A 134 50.98 -4.85 47.21
CA ASN A 134 50.85 -5.68 48.42
C ASN A 134 50.17 -7.04 48.17
N GLY A 135 49.57 -7.28 47.00
CA GLY A 135 48.95 -8.55 46.64
C GLY A 135 49.94 -9.71 46.39
N PRO A 136 49.44 -10.93 46.16
CA PRO A 136 50.27 -12.13 45.95
C PRO A 136 51.07 -12.09 44.64
N GLY A 137 50.62 -11.29 43.66
CA GLY A 137 51.34 -11.03 42.40
C GLY A 137 52.43 -9.95 42.47
N ARG A 138 52.69 -9.36 43.65
CA ARG A 138 53.49 -8.14 43.80
C ARG A 138 54.86 -8.16 43.13
N ASP A 139 55.58 -9.28 43.12
CA ASP A 139 56.96 -9.32 42.61
C ASP A 139 57.00 -9.08 41.08
N ARG A 140 55.93 -9.49 40.37
CA ARG A 140 55.70 -9.15 38.96
C ARG A 140 55.37 -7.67 38.79
N MET A 141 54.50 -7.12 39.64
CA MET A 141 54.07 -5.72 39.52
C MET A 141 55.17 -4.73 39.89
N ILE A 142 55.95 -5.01 40.93
CA ILE A 142 57.14 -4.25 41.31
C ILE A 142 58.16 -4.28 40.17
N LYS A 143 58.38 -5.44 39.52
CA LYS A 143 59.24 -5.50 38.33
C LYS A 143 58.68 -4.65 37.18
N ASN A 144 57.40 -4.78 36.85
CA ASN A 144 56.77 -3.97 35.80
C ASN A 144 56.94 -2.46 36.09
N ILE A 145 56.91 -2.03 37.36
CA ILE A 145 57.16 -0.64 37.77
C ILE A 145 58.62 -0.23 37.49
N PHE A 146 59.60 -1.09 37.79
CA PHE A 146 61.03 -0.83 37.50
C PHE A 146 61.36 -0.75 36.00
N ASP A 147 60.52 -1.31 35.13
CA ASP A 147 60.68 -1.24 33.67
C ASP A 147 60.04 0.05 33.05
N LEU A 148 59.53 0.99 33.86
CA LEU A 148 58.92 2.27 33.42
C LEU A 148 59.86 3.49 33.49
N GLU A 149 59.38 4.63 32.97
CA GLU A 149 60.08 5.93 33.03
C GLU A 149 60.33 6.41 34.47
N GLU A 150 61.50 7.02 34.73
CA GLU A 150 61.96 7.44 36.08
C GLU A 150 60.97 8.39 36.79
N SER A 151 60.29 9.26 36.02
CA SER A 151 59.20 10.12 36.50
C SER A 151 58.02 9.32 37.08
N VAL A 152 57.59 8.28 36.37
CA VAL A 152 56.52 7.36 36.79
C VAL A 152 56.95 6.54 38.00
N GLN A 153 58.19 6.03 38.01
CA GLN A 153 58.75 5.33 39.17
C GLN A 153 58.73 6.19 40.44
N HIS A 154 59.10 7.47 40.33
CA HIS A 154 59.14 8.40 41.46
C HIS A 154 57.73 8.69 42.04
N THR A 155 56.74 9.00 41.19
CA THR A 155 55.34 9.22 41.65
C THR A 155 54.72 7.95 42.25
N LEU A 156 55.06 6.76 41.74
CA LEU A 156 54.64 5.49 42.34
C LEU A 156 55.34 5.23 43.69
N MET A 157 56.63 5.50 43.80
CA MET A 157 57.37 5.37 45.07
C MET A 157 56.78 6.26 46.16
N LEU A 158 56.49 7.53 45.86
CA LEU A 158 55.82 8.44 46.80
C LEU A 158 54.40 7.95 47.16
N THR A 159 53.68 7.40 46.19
CA THR A 159 52.36 6.77 46.40
C THR A 159 52.42 5.60 47.37
N ILE A 160 53.44 4.73 47.26
CA ILE A 160 53.64 3.56 48.13
C ILE A 160 54.09 3.99 49.54
N GLN A 161 54.99 4.98 49.64
CA GLN A 161 55.48 5.49 50.92
C GLN A 161 54.42 6.25 51.72
N GLY A 162 53.46 6.91 51.05
CA GLY A 162 52.36 7.65 51.69
C GLY A 162 51.29 6.80 52.41
N LEU A 163 51.51 5.50 52.60
CA LEU A 163 50.53 4.53 53.11
C LEU A 163 50.94 3.82 54.42
N VAL A 164 52.00 4.28 55.10
CA VAL A 164 52.63 3.53 56.22
C VAL A 164 52.15 3.95 57.62
N PHE A 165 51.31 3.09 58.21
CA PHE A 165 51.18 2.64 59.63
C PHE A 165 51.57 3.55 60.84
N GLU A 166 50.72 3.53 61.88
CA GLU A 166 50.99 4.07 63.24
C GLU A 166 51.24 2.94 64.27
N GLY A 167 52.05 3.18 65.31
CA GLY A 167 52.31 2.25 66.43
C GLY A 167 53.15 2.88 67.56
N ASP A 168 52.97 2.43 68.81
CA ASP A 168 53.32 3.20 70.05
C ASP A 168 53.95 2.35 71.19
N ASN A 169 54.79 2.95 72.06
CA ASN A 169 55.39 2.32 73.29
C ASN A 169 56.34 3.23 74.13
N SER A 170 56.19 3.34 75.48
CA SER A 170 57.25 3.77 76.48
C SER A 170 56.83 3.69 77.99
N GLY A 171 57.76 3.76 78.98
CA GLY A 171 57.51 3.87 80.46
C GLY A 171 58.75 3.85 81.41
N GLU A 172 58.67 4.32 82.69
CA GLU A 172 59.84 4.58 83.62
C GLU A 172 59.56 4.60 85.19
N LEU A 173 60.57 4.75 86.11
CA LEU A 173 60.48 4.52 87.61
C LEU A 173 61.68 5.08 88.53
N GLU A 174 61.54 5.49 89.84
CA GLU A 174 62.62 6.11 90.74
C GLU A 174 62.52 6.00 92.35
N THR A 175 63.45 6.57 93.23
CA THR A 175 63.45 6.53 94.79
C THR A 175 64.31 7.61 95.67
N GLU A 176 64.66 7.44 97.01
CA GLU A 176 64.68 8.47 98.19
C GLU A 176 65.84 8.47 99.34
N CYS A 177 66.11 9.53 100.25
CA CYS A 177 66.55 9.53 101.78
C CYS A 177 66.92 10.89 102.63
N LYS A 178 67.51 10.91 103.91
CA LYS A 178 67.34 11.93 105.11
C LYS A 178 68.45 12.27 106.27
N SER A 179 68.28 13.35 107.14
CA SER A 179 68.57 13.65 108.67
C SER A 179 69.99 13.95 109.38
N ALA A 180 70.31 14.44 110.66
CA ALA A 180 69.85 15.37 111.82
C ALA A 180 70.83 15.51 113.13
N VAL A 181 70.73 16.41 114.21
CA VAL A 181 71.25 16.42 115.72
C VAL A 181 71.58 17.80 116.55
N SER A 182 71.87 17.87 117.92
CA SER A 182 72.17 19.05 118.92
C SER A 182 73.02 18.70 120.27
N ASN A 183 73.34 19.35 121.48
CA ASN A 183 73.06 20.55 122.43
C ASN A 183 74.05 20.73 123.74
N ASN A 184 74.13 21.83 124.63
CA ASN A 184 74.47 21.90 126.16
C ASN A 184 74.91 23.24 126.99
N SER A 185 75.18 23.20 128.36
CA SER A 185 75.05 24.32 129.43
C SER A 185 76.00 24.42 130.72
N ALA A 186 75.86 25.47 131.61
CA ALA A 186 76.46 25.72 132.99
C ALA A 186 75.84 27.01 133.72
N SER A 187 76.00 27.49 135.00
CA SER A 187 76.65 27.18 136.34
C SER A 187 75.93 27.87 137.60
N VAL A 188 76.52 28.10 138.82
CA VAL A 188 75.81 28.50 140.11
C VAL A 188 76.23 29.74 141.00
N THR A 189 77.48 30.18 141.20
CA THR A 189 77.75 31.45 142.01
C THR A 189 78.25 32.62 141.17
N ASP A 190 78.66 32.30 139.96
CA ASP A 190 78.33 33.09 138.78
C ASP A 190 76.92 33.73 138.95
N LEU A 191 75.87 32.98 139.39
CA LEU A 191 74.44 33.40 139.39
C LEU A 191 74.06 34.77 139.95
N SER A 192 74.84 35.51 140.74
CA SER A 192 74.43 36.91 141.01
C SER A 192 74.76 37.79 139.80
N LEU A 193 76.03 37.80 139.39
CA LEU A 193 76.53 38.56 138.25
C LEU A 193 76.08 37.93 136.92
N ARG A 194 75.87 36.60 136.92
CA ARG A 194 75.21 35.82 135.87
C ARG A 194 73.69 35.95 135.91
N CYS A 195 73.03 36.34 137.00
CA CYS A 195 71.63 36.80 136.91
C CYS A 195 71.56 38.21 136.33
N GLU A 196 72.47 39.13 136.64
CA GLU A 196 72.53 40.43 135.95
C GLU A 196 72.88 40.25 134.46
N GLN A 197 73.83 39.38 134.13
CA GLN A 197 74.20 39.03 132.76
C GLN A 197 73.08 38.25 132.06
N MET A 198 72.39 37.31 132.73
CA MET A 198 71.23 36.61 132.15
C MET A 198 70.01 37.52 132.07
N GLU A 199 69.81 38.48 132.96
CA GLU A 199 68.79 39.51 132.83
C GLU A 199 69.08 40.41 131.64
N LYS A 200 70.36 40.78 131.44
CA LYS A 200 70.77 41.51 130.25
C LYS A 200 70.59 40.68 128.99
N GLN A 201 71.08 39.44 128.97
CA GLN A 201 70.88 38.52 127.83
C GLN A 201 69.40 38.21 127.60
N MET A 202 68.57 38.13 128.63
CA MET A 202 67.12 37.97 128.50
C MET A 202 66.47 39.25 127.99
N LYS A 203 66.92 40.45 128.41
CA LYS A 203 66.48 41.74 127.84
C LYS A 203 66.86 41.86 126.36
N ASP A 204 68.11 41.55 126.03
CA ASP A 204 68.65 41.53 124.67
C ASP A 204 67.91 40.48 123.80
N LEU A 205 67.70 39.25 124.30
CA LEU A 205 66.93 38.20 123.63
C LEU A 205 65.43 38.50 123.57
N THR A 206 64.84 39.23 124.52
CA THR A 206 63.45 39.71 124.37
C THR A 206 63.37 40.80 123.31
N ALA A 207 64.34 41.72 123.23
CA ALA A 207 64.38 42.73 122.18
C ALA A 207 64.59 42.08 120.79
N GLU A 208 65.45 41.06 120.69
CA GLU A 208 65.65 40.29 119.45
C GLU A 208 64.39 39.48 119.08
N LYS A 209 63.77 38.80 120.05
CA LYS A 209 62.48 38.10 119.88
C LYS A 209 61.37 39.06 119.44
N ASP A 210 61.26 40.23 120.04
CA ASP A 210 60.24 41.22 119.72
C ASP A 210 60.51 41.88 118.35
N ALA A 211 61.78 41.99 117.94
CA ALA A 211 62.15 42.37 116.57
C ALA A 211 61.80 41.27 115.56
N TYR A 212 62.05 39.98 115.86
CA TYR A 212 61.61 38.87 115.02
C TYR A 212 60.07 38.76 114.95
N ILE A 213 59.34 39.03 116.04
CA ILE A 213 57.87 39.09 116.03
C ILE A 213 57.40 40.22 115.11
N GLN A 214 57.98 41.42 115.22
CA GLN A 214 57.67 42.52 114.32
C GLN A 214 57.97 42.20 112.84
N GLU A 215 59.06 41.48 112.55
CA GLU A 215 59.38 41.08 111.17
C GLU A 215 58.46 39.95 110.67
N ILE A 216 58.14 38.97 111.51
CA ILE A 216 57.13 37.95 111.23
C ILE A 216 55.77 38.58 110.94
N ASP A 217 55.36 39.62 111.68
CA ASP A 217 54.09 40.30 111.47
C ASP A 217 54.10 41.21 110.23
N LYS A 218 55.24 41.85 109.89
CA LYS A 218 55.44 42.49 108.58
C LYS A 218 55.33 41.49 107.44
N LEU A 219 55.99 40.33 107.54
CA LEU A 219 55.96 39.28 106.51
C LEU A 219 54.57 38.66 106.36
N LYS A 220 53.83 38.42 107.46
CA LYS A 220 52.40 38.03 107.42
C LYS A 220 51.56 39.09 106.70
N HIS A 221 51.79 40.38 106.97
CA HIS A 221 51.04 41.46 106.32
C HIS A 221 51.36 41.55 104.82
N GLN A 222 52.63 41.42 104.43
CA GLN A 222 53.04 41.35 103.01
C GLN A 222 52.44 40.13 102.30
N LEU A 223 52.46 38.95 102.93
CA LEU A 223 51.78 37.75 102.44
C LEU A 223 50.28 37.97 102.28
N SER A 224 49.61 38.56 103.27
CA SER A 224 48.18 38.89 103.19
C SER A 224 47.86 39.83 102.02
N LEU A 225 48.69 40.86 101.78
CA LEU A 225 48.54 41.77 100.64
C LEU A 225 48.79 41.07 99.29
N VAL A 226 49.75 40.14 99.22
CA VAL A 226 50.04 39.35 98.01
C VAL A 226 48.93 38.34 97.73
N CYS A 227 48.47 37.59 98.73
CA CYS A 227 47.33 36.68 98.59
C CYS A 227 46.09 37.42 98.11
N LYS A 228 45.74 38.54 98.76
CA LYS A 228 44.57 39.33 98.36
C LYS A 228 44.68 39.90 96.94
N ARG A 229 45.84 40.42 96.54
CA ARG A 229 46.07 40.84 95.14
C ARG A 229 45.91 39.69 94.15
N ASN A 230 46.31 38.48 94.54
CA ASN A 230 46.20 37.30 93.68
C ASN A 230 44.75 36.79 93.60
N GLU A 231 44.01 36.83 94.71
CA GLU A 231 42.56 36.59 94.78
C GLU A 231 41.81 37.60 93.90
N ASP A 232 42.07 38.91 94.03
CA ASP A 232 41.48 39.97 93.22
C ASP A 232 41.78 39.75 91.71
N SER A 233 43.02 39.36 91.37
CA SER A 233 43.41 39.06 89.98
C SER A 233 42.76 37.79 89.43
N GLU A 234 42.53 36.76 90.25
CA GLU A 234 41.85 35.53 89.82
C GLU A 234 40.34 35.75 89.67
N ASN A 235 39.75 36.57 90.54
CA ASN A 235 38.36 37.03 90.44
C ASN A 235 38.13 37.91 89.19
N GLU A 236 39.15 38.62 88.69
CA GLU A 236 39.10 39.35 87.42
C GLU A 236 39.13 38.38 86.22
N ARG A 237 40.12 37.48 86.16
CA ARG A 237 40.18 36.42 85.13
C ARG A 237 38.90 35.60 85.08
N GLN A 238 38.32 35.25 86.23
CA GLN A 238 37.09 34.47 86.29
C GLN A 238 35.87 35.25 85.80
N ARG A 239 35.86 36.59 85.91
CA ARG A 239 34.86 37.46 85.26
C ARG A 239 35.08 37.53 83.75
N GLU A 240 36.29 37.77 83.26
CA GLU A 240 36.63 37.71 81.83
C GLU A 240 36.23 36.37 81.20
N ILE A 241 36.57 35.25 81.85
CA ILE A 241 36.20 33.88 81.42
C ILE A 241 34.67 33.70 81.41
N SER A 242 33.93 34.32 82.33
CA SER A 242 32.48 34.25 82.38
C SER A 242 31.83 35.08 81.27
N GLU A 243 32.33 36.29 81.00
CA GLU A 243 31.88 37.12 79.89
C GLU A 243 32.18 36.47 78.53
N LEU A 244 33.38 35.91 78.33
CA LEU A 244 33.73 35.16 77.13
C LEU A 244 32.84 33.92 76.93
N LYS A 245 32.48 33.21 78.00
CA LYS A 245 31.49 32.10 77.92
C LYS A 245 30.12 32.60 77.49
N ILE A 246 29.64 33.73 78.02
CA ILE A 246 28.36 34.34 77.62
C ILE A 246 28.40 34.79 76.16
N GLN A 247 29.51 35.38 75.70
CA GLN A 247 29.69 35.77 74.28
C GLN A 247 29.69 34.53 73.36
N ILE A 248 30.42 33.47 73.72
CA ILE A 248 30.43 32.20 72.97
C ILE A 248 29.03 31.60 72.88
N GLU A 249 28.28 31.59 73.99
CA GLU A 249 26.92 31.05 74.00
C GLU A 249 25.95 31.91 73.18
N THR A 250 26.06 33.24 73.27
CA THR A 250 25.26 34.18 72.45
C THR A 250 25.54 33.99 70.95
N LEU A 251 26.80 33.73 70.57
CA LEU A 251 27.19 33.45 69.19
C LEU A 251 26.68 32.08 68.72
N ARG A 252 26.71 31.03 69.56
CA ARG A 252 26.08 29.73 69.29
C ARG A 252 24.57 29.89 69.08
N ASP A 253 23.91 30.64 69.95
CA ASP A 253 22.48 30.92 69.86
C ASP A 253 22.12 31.65 68.55
N SER A 254 22.96 32.59 68.12
CA SER A 254 22.83 33.28 66.84
C SER A 254 23.07 32.36 65.64
N LEU A 255 24.05 31.46 65.73
CA LEU A 255 24.34 30.46 64.69
C LEU A 255 23.16 29.48 64.56
N ASN A 256 22.70 28.88 65.65
CA ASN A 256 21.56 27.96 65.69
C ASN A 256 20.28 28.60 65.08
N LYS A 257 20.04 29.90 65.35
CA LYS A 257 18.93 30.66 64.75
C LYS A 257 19.13 30.88 63.24
N SER A 258 20.36 31.14 62.79
CA SER A 258 20.67 31.26 61.35
C SER A 258 20.60 29.91 60.61
N GLU A 259 20.98 28.81 61.26
CA GLU A 259 20.90 27.46 60.69
C GLU A 259 19.46 26.98 60.59
N THR A 260 18.66 27.13 61.65
CA THR A 260 17.23 26.81 61.60
C THR A 260 16.46 27.66 60.58
N ALA A 261 16.80 28.95 60.42
CA ALA A 261 16.24 29.78 59.35
C ALA A 261 16.68 29.32 57.93
N ARG A 262 17.95 28.95 57.74
CA ARG A 262 18.44 28.36 56.48
C ARG A 262 17.68 27.07 56.14
N ASP A 263 17.46 26.21 57.13
CA ASP A 263 16.84 24.90 56.92
C ASP A 263 15.33 25.01 56.67
N GLN A 264 14.67 26.03 57.25
CA GLN A 264 13.31 26.44 56.87
C GLN A 264 13.25 26.91 55.41
N MET A 265 14.13 27.83 55.00
CA MET A 265 14.21 28.31 53.61
C MET A 265 14.52 27.19 52.61
N ALA A 266 15.30 26.17 53.01
CA ALA A 266 15.56 24.99 52.19
C ALA A 266 14.31 24.11 52.02
N ALA A 267 13.56 23.88 53.10
CA ALA A 267 12.29 23.13 53.03
C ALA A 267 11.22 23.87 52.20
N GLU A 268 11.14 25.21 52.31
CA GLU A 268 10.26 26.02 51.46
C GLU A 268 10.67 25.95 49.97
N TYR A 269 11.97 25.97 49.68
CA TYR A 269 12.50 25.81 48.32
C TYR A 269 12.17 24.44 47.73
N ASP A 270 12.35 23.36 48.50
CA ASP A 270 12.08 21.99 48.04
C ASP A 270 10.58 21.75 47.79
N GLU A 271 9.68 22.28 48.64
CA GLU A 271 8.24 22.21 48.40
C GLU A 271 7.81 23.10 47.21
N LEU A 272 8.39 24.29 47.04
CA LEU A 272 8.15 25.13 45.86
C LEU A 272 8.61 24.43 44.57
N LEU A 273 9.78 23.79 44.59
CA LEU A 273 10.29 22.99 43.47
C LEU A 273 9.34 21.82 43.16
N ARG A 274 8.82 21.13 44.18
CA ARG A 274 7.84 20.05 44.03
C ARG A 274 6.51 20.54 43.47
N GLN A 275 6.04 21.72 43.87
CA GLN A 275 4.85 22.37 43.32
C GLN A 275 5.04 22.79 41.86
N VAL A 276 6.20 23.35 41.50
CA VAL A 276 6.55 23.68 40.11
C VAL A 276 6.55 22.42 39.25
N GLN A 277 7.23 21.36 39.66
CA GLN A 277 7.25 20.07 38.95
C GLN A 277 5.84 19.47 38.79
N HIS A 278 5.01 19.51 39.85
CA HIS A 278 3.64 19.04 39.77
C HIS A 278 2.79 19.89 38.80
N SER A 279 2.95 21.22 38.82
CA SER A 279 2.23 22.12 37.89
C SER A 279 2.63 21.89 36.43
N GLN A 280 3.91 21.61 36.17
CA GLN A 280 4.43 21.25 34.85
C GLN A 280 3.82 19.91 34.38
N MET A 281 3.90 18.86 35.21
CA MET A 281 3.31 17.55 34.92
C MET A 281 1.79 17.63 34.67
N MET A 282 1.06 18.42 35.47
CA MET A 282 -0.38 18.62 35.30
C MET A 282 -0.70 19.39 34.02
N LYS A 283 0.13 20.37 33.63
CA LYS A 283 -0.01 21.06 32.35
C LYS A 283 0.29 20.11 31.17
N GLU A 284 1.40 19.38 31.19
CA GLU A 284 1.74 18.43 30.13
C GLU A 284 0.66 17.36 29.95
N ASN A 285 0.08 16.86 31.05
CA ASN A 285 -1.04 15.93 31.02
C ASN A 285 -2.32 16.59 30.45
N SER A 286 -2.57 17.87 30.75
CA SER A 286 -3.68 18.64 30.17
C SER A 286 -3.51 18.86 28.66
N ASP A 287 -2.33 19.33 28.25
CA ASP A 287 -1.95 19.56 26.85
C ASP A 287 -2.02 18.25 26.05
N ASN A 288 -1.62 17.11 26.64
CA ASN A 288 -1.74 15.79 26.02
C ASN A 288 -3.20 15.29 25.97
N ALA A 289 -4.01 15.52 27.01
CA ALA A 289 -5.44 15.22 26.99
C ALA A 289 -6.22 16.09 26.00
N GLU A 290 -5.74 17.29 25.65
CA GLU A 290 -6.29 18.10 24.56
C GLU A 290 -5.88 17.56 23.18
N LYS A 291 -4.62 17.15 22.98
CA LYS A 291 -4.16 16.49 21.75
C LYS A 291 -4.93 15.19 21.49
N VAL A 292 -5.12 14.36 22.51
CA VAL A 292 -5.89 13.11 22.42
C VAL A 292 -7.34 13.37 22.02
N ARG A 293 -8.00 14.40 22.60
CA ARG A 293 -9.35 14.78 22.17
C ARG A 293 -9.40 15.19 20.70
N LYS A 294 -8.52 16.09 20.27
CA LYS A 294 -8.44 16.53 18.86
C LYS A 294 -8.21 15.37 17.87
N LEU A 295 -7.38 14.39 18.23
CA LEU A 295 -7.16 13.18 17.43
C LEU A 295 -8.36 12.24 17.42
N VAL A 296 -9.15 12.17 18.50
CA VAL A 296 -10.43 11.44 18.52
C VAL A 296 -11.47 12.16 17.64
N ASP A 297 -11.58 13.49 17.74
CA ASP A 297 -12.48 14.30 16.92
C ASP A 297 -12.16 14.11 15.41
N GLU A 298 -10.87 14.12 15.04
CA GLU A 298 -10.40 13.86 13.67
C GLU A 298 -10.71 12.42 13.21
N VAL A 299 -10.51 11.42 14.08
CA VAL A 299 -10.85 10.01 13.78
C VAL A 299 -12.36 9.82 13.59
N ASP A 300 -13.19 10.52 14.36
CA ASP A 300 -14.65 10.45 14.21
C ASP A 300 -15.16 11.22 12.97
N GLU A 301 -14.50 12.32 12.57
CA GLU A 301 -14.77 12.94 11.26
C GLU A 301 -14.38 11.99 10.11
N LEU A 302 -13.21 11.34 10.18
CA LEU A 302 -12.78 10.36 9.17
C LEU A 302 -13.73 9.16 9.10
N ARG A 303 -14.25 8.67 10.24
CA ARG A 303 -15.29 7.63 10.28
C ARG A 303 -16.59 8.09 9.61
N ALA A 304 -17.02 9.32 9.83
CA ALA A 304 -18.21 9.87 9.16
C ALA A 304 -18.02 9.94 7.63
N ARG A 305 -16.85 10.38 7.16
CA ARG A 305 -16.50 10.41 5.72
C ARG A 305 -16.42 9.01 5.11
N VAL A 306 -15.96 7.99 5.86
CA VAL A 306 -16.00 6.59 5.40
C VAL A 306 -17.45 6.10 5.26
N ALA A 307 -18.31 6.36 6.25
CA ALA A 307 -19.72 5.99 6.16
C ALA A 307 -20.47 6.71 5.01
N GLU A 308 -20.10 7.94 4.68
CA GLU A 308 -20.59 8.64 3.48
C GLU A 308 -20.10 7.97 2.19
N ALA A 309 -18.82 7.56 2.13
CA ALA A 309 -18.27 6.84 0.99
C ALA A 309 -18.90 5.46 0.80
N ASP A 310 -19.18 4.72 1.88
CA ASP A 310 -19.89 3.44 1.84
C ASP A 310 -21.33 3.62 1.31
N ALA A 311 -22.05 4.65 1.78
CA ALA A 311 -23.40 4.97 1.29
C ALA A 311 -23.42 5.40 -0.19
N LEU A 312 -22.37 6.08 -0.67
CA LEU A 312 -22.17 6.36 -2.09
C LEU A 312 -21.83 5.09 -2.88
N GLY A 313 -21.09 4.15 -2.30
CA GLY A 313 -20.82 2.83 -2.87
C GLY A 313 -22.10 2.00 -3.06
N ASP A 314 -22.94 1.91 -2.04
CA ASP A 314 -24.27 1.30 -2.12
C ASP A 314 -25.13 1.97 -3.21
N TYR A 315 -25.11 3.31 -3.29
CA TYR A 315 -25.84 4.04 -4.33
C TYR A 315 -25.35 3.67 -5.74
N VAL A 316 -24.03 3.62 -5.96
CA VAL A 316 -23.41 3.19 -7.22
C VAL A 316 -23.83 1.75 -7.56
N ALA A 317 -23.77 0.81 -6.62
CA ALA A 317 -24.22 -0.56 -6.85
C ALA A 317 -25.72 -0.64 -7.28
N THR A 318 -26.58 0.26 -6.76
CA THR A 318 -27.97 0.34 -7.23
C THR A 318 -28.13 0.97 -8.62
N LEU A 319 -27.15 1.76 -9.09
CA LEU A 319 -27.11 2.28 -10.45
C LEU A 319 -26.55 1.25 -11.44
N GLU A 320 -25.51 0.51 -11.06
CA GLU A 320 -24.96 -0.59 -11.86
C GLU A 320 -26.03 -1.66 -12.11
N LYS A 321 -26.76 -2.08 -11.08
CA LYS A 321 -27.90 -3.02 -11.22
C LYS A 321 -29.03 -2.50 -12.12
N LYS A 322 -29.23 -1.17 -12.21
CA LYS A 322 -30.18 -0.58 -13.17
C LYS A 322 -29.61 -0.57 -14.59
N LEU A 323 -28.29 -0.40 -14.74
CA LEU A 323 -27.60 -0.44 -16.03
C LEU A 323 -27.58 -1.86 -16.62
N GLU A 324 -27.45 -2.90 -15.77
CA GLU A 324 -27.66 -4.31 -16.16
C GLU A 324 -29.05 -4.51 -16.78
N GLY A 325 -30.11 -4.01 -16.13
CA GLY A 325 -31.48 -4.05 -16.66
C GLY A 325 -31.66 -3.28 -17.97
N VAL A 326 -30.86 -2.24 -18.24
CA VAL A 326 -30.81 -1.57 -19.56
C VAL A 326 -30.11 -2.47 -20.60
N GLY A 327 -29.21 -3.37 -20.18
CA GLY A 327 -28.69 -4.46 -21.01
C GLY A 327 -29.78 -5.44 -21.42
N ASP A 328 -30.57 -5.94 -20.47
CA ASP A 328 -31.70 -6.84 -20.73
C ASP A 328 -32.74 -6.21 -21.68
N LEU A 329 -33.10 -4.94 -21.45
CA LEU A 329 -34.01 -4.21 -22.33
C LEU A 329 -33.46 -4.06 -23.76
N LYS A 330 -32.14 -3.88 -23.95
CA LYS A 330 -31.53 -3.86 -25.29
C LYS A 330 -31.60 -5.22 -25.99
N VAL A 331 -31.53 -6.33 -25.25
CA VAL A 331 -31.73 -7.68 -25.82
C VAL A 331 -33.19 -7.89 -26.21
N GLN A 332 -34.13 -7.46 -25.37
CA GLN A 332 -35.57 -7.51 -25.68
C GLN A 332 -35.95 -6.66 -26.90
N ILE A 333 -35.39 -5.45 -27.03
CA ILE A 333 -35.59 -4.58 -28.20
C ILE A 333 -35.11 -5.30 -29.47
N LYS A 334 -33.91 -5.87 -29.50
CA LYS A 334 -33.42 -6.62 -30.68
C LYS A 334 -34.31 -7.80 -31.05
N ALA A 335 -34.79 -8.56 -30.05
CA ALA A 335 -35.70 -9.67 -30.31
C ALA A 335 -37.05 -9.22 -30.91
N LEU A 336 -37.52 -8.02 -30.54
CA LEU A 336 -38.70 -7.39 -31.15
C LEU A 336 -38.41 -6.85 -32.55
N GLU A 337 -37.25 -6.22 -32.79
CA GLU A 337 -36.81 -5.77 -34.11
C GLU A 337 -36.67 -6.94 -35.11
N GLU A 338 -36.12 -8.08 -34.67
CA GLU A 338 -36.05 -9.31 -35.45
C GLU A 338 -37.44 -9.89 -35.76
N LEU A 339 -38.35 -9.89 -34.77
CA LEU A 339 -39.73 -10.34 -34.95
C LEU A 339 -40.51 -9.43 -35.90
N GLU A 340 -40.35 -8.11 -35.81
CA GLU A 340 -40.95 -7.14 -36.73
C GLU A 340 -40.39 -7.31 -38.16
N SER A 341 -39.07 -7.47 -38.30
CA SER A 341 -38.43 -7.78 -39.58
C SER A 341 -38.98 -9.05 -40.22
N ASN A 342 -39.25 -10.09 -39.43
CA ASN A 342 -39.80 -11.35 -39.91
C ASN A 342 -41.30 -11.25 -40.26
N ASN A 343 -42.10 -10.53 -39.46
CA ASN A 343 -43.49 -10.21 -39.80
C ASN A 343 -43.59 -9.38 -41.09
N LEU A 344 -42.68 -8.42 -41.30
CA LEU A 344 -42.63 -7.61 -42.52
C LEU A 344 -42.33 -8.47 -43.76
N LYS A 345 -41.36 -9.41 -43.68
CA LYS A 345 -41.09 -10.39 -44.75
C LYS A 345 -42.33 -11.21 -45.07
N LEU A 346 -42.95 -11.82 -44.07
CA LEU A 346 -44.18 -12.62 -44.24
C LEU A 346 -45.33 -11.80 -44.85
N SER A 347 -45.43 -10.51 -44.53
CA SER A 347 -46.40 -9.61 -45.16
C SER A 347 -46.10 -9.38 -46.64
N VAL A 348 -44.83 -9.14 -47.02
CA VAL A 348 -44.41 -9.01 -48.43
C VAL A 348 -44.62 -10.32 -49.20
N ASP A 349 -44.24 -11.46 -48.63
CA ASP A 349 -44.46 -12.79 -49.22
C ASP A 349 -45.96 -13.02 -49.49
N PHE A 350 -46.82 -12.65 -48.54
CA PHE A 350 -48.28 -12.77 -48.68
C PHE A 350 -48.85 -11.80 -49.72
N GLU A 351 -48.34 -10.57 -49.83
CA GLU A 351 -48.71 -9.67 -50.93
C GLU A 351 -48.25 -10.21 -52.30
N GLU A 352 -47.08 -10.84 -52.39
CA GLU A 352 -46.63 -11.49 -53.63
C GLU A 352 -47.55 -12.66 -54.01
N GLU A 353 -47.94 -13.52 -53.08
CA GLU A 353 -48.92 -14.57 -53.35
C GLU A 353 -50.31 -14.02 -53.70
N GLN A 354 -50.72 -12.87 -53.15
CA GLN A 354 -51.91 -12.16 -53.64
C GLN A 354 -51.74 -11.65 -55.08
N ARG A 355 -50.57 -11.08 -55.44
CA ARG A 355 -50.25 -10.64 -56.81
C ARG A 355 -50.26 -11.81 -57.80
N LYS A 356 -49.66 -12.95 -57.44
CA LYS A 356 -49.68 -14.21 -58.21
C LYS A 356 -51.12 -14.74 -58.34
N SER A 357 -51.89 -14.80 -57.24
CA SER A 357 -53.31 -15.19 -57.26
C SER A 357 -54.15 -14.30 -58.15
N HIS A 358 -53.90 -12.98 -58.17
CA HIS A 358 -54.58 -12.04 -59.06
C HIS A 358 -54.19 -12.28 -60.54
N ALA A 359 -52.92 -12.53 -60.84
CA ALA A 359 -52.47 -12.88 -62.19
C ALA A 359 -53.15 -14.18 -62.70
N TYR A 360 -53.16 -15.25 -61.89
CA TYR A 360 -53.86 -16.50 -62.25
C TYR A 360 -55.37 -16.31 -62.42
N LYS A 361 -56.02 -15.41 -61.66
CA LYS A 361 -57.44 -15.05 -61.87
C LYS A 361 -57.68 -14.32 -63.19
N LEU A 362 -56.78 -13.43 -63.61
CA LEU A 362 -56.84 -12.78 -64.92
C LEU A 362 -56.64 -13.80 -66.06
N GLU A 363 -55.67 -14.72 -65.91
CA GLU A 363 -55.36 -15.76 -66.88
C GLU A 363 -56.53 -16.76 -67.03
N ALA A 364 -57.08 -17.26 -65.92
CA ALA A 364 -58.32 -18.04 -65.91
C ALA A 364 -59.50 -17.27 -66.53
N GLY A 365 -59.54 -15.95 -66.35
CA GLY A 365 -60.48 -15.05 -67.02
C GLY A 365 -60.25 -14.91 -68.54
N VAL A 366 -59.05 -15.19 -69.06
CA VAL A 366 -58.79 -15.33 -70.51
C VAL A 366 -59.27 -16.69 -70.98
N TYR A 367 -58.85 -17.79 -70.34
CA TYR A 367 -59.26 -19.15 -70.74
C TYR A 367 -60.78 -19.33 -70.70
N LYS A 368 -61.49 -18.76 -69.70
CA LYS A 368 -62.96 -18.78 -69.66
C LYS A 368 -63.60 -18.10 -70.88
N ARG A 369 -63.06 -16.95 -71.32
CA ARG A 369 -63.56 -16.26 -72.53
C ARG A 369 -63.23 -17.02 -73.82
N GLN A 370 -62.07 -17.69 -73.87
CA GLN A 370 -61.73 -18.57 -74.99
C GLN A 370 -62.66 -19.79 -75.07
N ALA A 371 -62.95 -20.44 -73.92
CA ALA A 371 -63.93 -21.52 -73.82
C ALA A 371 -65.32 -21.05 -74.31
N GLN A 372 -65.83 -19.93 -73.79
CA GLN A 372 -67.12 -19.36 -74.21
C GLN A 372 -67.17 -19.02 -75.71
N SER A 373 -66.06 -18.55 -76.31
CA SER A 373 -65.98 -18.31 -77.74
C SER A 373 -65.97 -19.61 -78.57
N LEU A 374 -65.38 -20.69 -78.05
CA LEU A 374 -65.43 -22.02 -78.66
C LEU A 374 -66.82 -22.66 -78.52
N GLU A 375 -67.48 -22.49 -77.37
CA GLU A 375 -68.87 -22.91 -77.11
C GLU A 375 -69.83 -22.23 -78.11
N GLN A 376 -69.76 -20.90 -78.26
CA GLN A 376 -70.56 -20.16 -79.25
C GLN A 376 -70.27 -20.59 -80.71
N ARG A 377 -69.01 -20.91 -81.03
CA ARG A 377 -68.64 -21.44 -82.36
C ARG A 377 -69.17 -22.85 -82.59
N LEU A 378 -69.25 -23.68 -81.54
CA LEU A 378 -69.82 -25.02 -81.59
C LEU A 378 -71.34 -24.95 -81.72
N GLU A 379 -72.02 -24.11 -80.94
CA GLU A 379 -73.45 -23.84 -81.02
C GLU A 379 -73.86 -23.33 -82.42
N GLY A 380 -73.14 -22.33 -82.94
CA GLY A 380 -73.33 -21.83 -84.31
C GLY A 380 -72.93 -22.81 -85.42
N ALA A 381 -72.20 -23.89 -85.11
CA ALA A 381 -71.97 -25.00 -86.03
C ALA A 381 -73.10 -26.04 -85.94
N ILE A 382 -73.60 -26.35 -84.73
CA ILE A 382 -74.77 -27.21 -84.50
C ILE A 382 -76.00 -26.62 -85.19
N GLU A 383 -76.27 -25.31 -85.05
CA GLU A 383 -77.34 -24.63 -85.80
C GLU A 383 -77.25 -24.83 -87.31
N LYS A 384 -76.05 -24.71 -87.88
CA LYS A 384 -75.83 -24.88 -89.33
C LYS A 384 -76.06 -26.33 -89.75
N THR A 385 -75.59 -27.28 -88.96
CA THR A 385 -75.85 -28.71 -89.19
C THR A 385 -77.34 -29.03 -89.13
N LEU A 386 -78.08 -28.47 -88.16
CA LEU A 386 -79.54 -28.63 -88.07
C LEU A 386 -80.26 -28.01 -89.27
N LYS A 387 -79.85 -26.81 -89.72
CA LYS A 387 -80.40 -26.16 -90.92
C LYS A 387 -80.16 -27.00 -92.19
N LEU A 388 -78.93 -27.49 -92.38
CA LEU A 388 -78.59 -28.38 -93.51
C LEU A 388 -79.33 -29.72 -93.46
N GLU A 389 -79.55 -30.29 -92.28
CA GLU A 389 -80.32 -31.53 -92.11
C GLU A 389 -81.83 -31.30 -92.40
N MET A 390 -82.38 -30.13 -92.05
CA MET A 390 -83.73 -29.73 -92.45
C MET A 390 -83.86 -29.49 -93.97
N GLU A 391 -82.88 -28.82 -94.59
CA GLU A 391 -82.84 -28.62 -96.05
C GLU A 391 -82.75 -29.95 -96.80
N LYS A 392 -81.88 -30.86 -96.33
CA LYS A 392 -81.75 -32.25 -96.80
C LYS A 392 -83.06 -33.01 -96.65
N GLN A 393 -83.77 -32.90 -95.52
CA GLN A 393 -85.07 -33.55 -95.33
C GLN A 393 -86.11 -32.99 -96.31
N LEU A 394 -86.20 -31.67 -96.47
CA LEU A 394 -87.12 -31.04 -97.43
C LEU A 394 -86.82 -31.45 -98.88
N ILE A 395 -85.54 -31.63 -99.23
CA ILE A 395 -85.13 -32.19 -100.53
C ILE A 395 -85.54 -33.66 -100.65
N ALA A 396 -85.37 -34.47 -99.60
CA ALA A 396 -85.80 -35.88 -99.59
C ALA A 396 -87.32 -36.04 -99.70
N ASP A 397 -88.10 -35.22 -98.98
CA ASP A 397 -89.56 -35.18 -99.07
C ASP A 397 -90.01 -34.77 -100.49
N ARG A 398 -89.32 -33.80 -101.10
CA ARG A 398 -89.59 -33.37 -102.48
C ARG A 398 -89.21 -34.43 -103.52
N LEU A 399 -88.13 -35.19 -103.30
CA LEU A 399 -87.78 -36.33 -104.13
C LEU A 399 -88.85 -37.42 -104.01
N ALA A 400 -89.33 -37.76 -102.81
CA ALA A 400 -90.39 -38.73 -102.63
C ALA A 400 -91.72 -38.34 -103.32
N VAL A 401 -92.05 -37.04 -103.38
CA VAL A 401 -93.18 -36.54 -104.18
C VAL A 401 -92.93 -36.69 -105.68
N LEU A 402 -91.73 -36.37 -106.17
CA LEU A 402 -91.37 -36.56 -107.59
C LEU A 402 -91.32 -38.04 -107.99
N ASP A 403 -90.88 -38.93 -107.10
CA ASP A 403 -90.93 -40.37 -107.30
C ASP A 403 -92.38 -40.87 -107.34
N GLN A 404 -93.28 -40.33 -106.51
CA GLN A 404 -94.71 -40.63 -106.56
C GLN A 404 -95.38 -40.12 -107.86
N GLU A 405 -95.00 -38.93 -108.35
CA GLU A 405 -95.42 -38.43 -109.66
C GLU A 405 -94.83 -39.26 -110.82
N HIS A 406 -93.61 -39.77 -110.66
CA HIS A 406 -92.99 -40.70 -111.60
C HIS A 406 -93.76 -42.03 -111.63
N ASP A 407 -93.97 -42.69 -110.50
CA ASP A 407 -94.76 -43.93 -110.41
C ASP A 407 -96.19 -43.74 -110.94
N ARG A 408 -96.81 -42.59 -110.68
CA ARG A 408 -98.11 -42.23 -111.25
C ARG A 408 -98.06 -42.11 -112.78
N THR A 409 -97.10 -41.40 -113.34
CA THR A 409 -96.98 -41.25 -114.80
C THR A 409 -96.54 -42.55 -115.48
N LEU A 410 -95.74 -43.40 -114.82
CA LEU A 410 -95.46 -44.78 -115.22
C LEU A 410 -96.75 -45.62 -115.23
N TRP A 411 -97.63 -45.49 -114.23
CA TRP A 411 -98.92 -46.19 -114.16
C TRP A 411 -99.90 -45.71 -115.24
N GLU A 412 -100.04 -44.39 -115.42
CA GLU A 412 -100.90 -43.79 -116.46
C GLU A 412 -100.41 -44.20 -117.86
N ARG A 413 -99.08 -44.19 -118.09
CA ARG A 413 -98.45 -44.78 -119.30
C ARG A 413 -98.78 -46.26 -119.46
N ASN A 414 -98.68 -47.06 -118.40
CA ASN A 414 -98.97 -48.51 -118.47
C ASN A 414 -100.46 -48.79 -118.77
N GLN A 415 -101.37 -47.98 -118.23
CA GLN A 415 -102.81 -48.04 -118.55
C GLN A 415 -103.08 -47.64 -120.00
N LEU A 416 -102.49 -46.54 -120.48
CA LEU A 416 -102.60 -46.12 -121.88
C LEU A 416 -102.02 -47.18 -122.82
N SER A 417 -100.85 -47.75 -122.51
CA SER A 417 -100.25 -48.85 -123.28
C SER A 417 -101.16 -50.08 -123.31
N SER A 418 -101.75 -50.46 -122.17
CA SER A 418 -102.69 -51.58 -122.09
C SER A 418 -103.95 -51.34 -122.93
N ARG A 419 -104.46 -50.11 -122.96
CA ARG A 419 -105.63 -49.71 -123.76
C ARG A 419 -105.31 -49.58 -125.24
N VAL A 420 -104.08 -49.22 -125.61
CA VAL A 420 -103.56 -49.32 -126.99
C VAL A 420 -103.45 -50.79 -127.41
N GLU A 421 -102.97 -51.68 -126.54
CA GLU A 421 -102.93 -53.13 -126.79
C GLU A 421 -104.34 -53.73 -126.92
N GLU A 422 -105.31 -53.24 -126.16
CA GLU A 422 -106.72 -53.63 -126.28
C GLU A 422 -107.33 -53.15 -127.60
N LEU A 423 -107.04 -51.92 -128.04
CA LEU A 423 -107.48 -51.39 -129.34
C LEU A 423 -106.82 -52.13 -130.50
N ARG A 424 -105.54 -52.49 -130.41
CA ARG A 424 -104.85 -53.38 -131.37
C ARG A 424 -105.55 -54.73 -131.48
N LYS A 425 -105.88 -55.37 -130.35
CA LYS A 425 -106.61 -56.65 -130.32
C LYS A 425 -108.03 -56.55 -130.90
N ARG A 426 -108.70 -55.39 -130.74
CA ARG A 426 -110.01 -55.13 -131.37
C ARG A 426 -109.90 -54.93 -132.89
N LEU A 427 -108.82 -54.31 -133.40
CA LEU A 427 -108.55 -54.25 -134.84
C LEU A 427 -108.15 -55.60 -135.45
N GLN A 428 -107.50 -56.48 -134.69
CA GLN A 428 -107.11 -57.83 -135.14
C GLN A 428 -108.27 -58.86 -135.17
N ALA A 429 -109.51 -58.44 -134.87
CA ALA A 429 -110.67 -59.32 -134.79
C ALA A 429 -111.45 -59.48 -136.12
N ASP A 430 -111.14 -58.68 -137.14
CA ASP A 430 -111.85 -58.67 -138.44
C ASP A 430 -110.82 -58.66 -139.60
N GLU A 431 -110.92 -59.66 -140.50
CA GLU A 431 -110.02 -59.97 -141.64
C GLU A 431 -108.48 -59.88 -141.46
N ASN A 432 -107.81 -61.03 -141.26
CA ASN A 432 -106.35 -61.17 -141.36
C ASN A 432 -105.83 -61.11 -142.82
N LYS A 433 -105.25 -59.98 -143.27
CA LYS A 433 -104.58 -59.86 -144.60
C LYS A 433 -103.43 -58.83 -144.69
N VAL A 434 -102.33 -59.28 -145.29
CA VAL A 434 -101.47 -58.55 -146.27
C VAL A 434 -100.53 -57.42 -145.77
N ASP A 435 -99.52 -57.16 -146.60
CA ASP A 435 -98.27 -56.39 -146.44
C ASP A 435 -98.33 -55.00 -147.16
N VAL A 436 -97.21 -54.26 -147.17
CA VAL A 436 -96.84 -53.08 -148.01
C VAL A 436 -97.05 -51.66 -147.42
N GLY A 437 -95.92 -51.04 -147.00
CA GLY A 437 -95.30 -49.99 -147.83
C GLY A 437 -95.37 -48.48 -147.48
N PHE A 438 -94.29 -47.99 -146.85
CA PHE A 438 -93.53 -46.75 -147.20
C PHE A 438 -94.06 -45.33 -146.82
N LEU A 439 -93.09 -44.38 -146.84
CA LEU A 439 -93.11 -42.96 -146.44
C LEU A 439 -93.05 -42.66 -144.92
N ALA A 440 -92.34 -41.64 -144.42
CA ALA A 440 -91.21 -40.86 -144.99
C ALA A 440 -90.47 -40.05 -143.90
N GLY A 441 -89.13 -39.92 -144.03
CA GLY A 441 -88.27 -38.99 -143.25
C GLY A 441 -87.88 -39.47 -141.83
N GLY A 442 -86.66 -39.23 -141.34
CA GLY A 442 -85.48 -38.66 -142.01
C GLY A 442 -84.29 -38.51 -141.05
N GLU A 443 -83.08 -38.74 -141.57
CA GLU A 443 -81.76 -38.40 -141.00
C GLU A 443 -81.36 -38.99 -139.61
N SER A 444 -80.06 -39.30 -139.47
CA SER A 444 -79.43 -39.79 -138.24
C SER A 444 -77.98 -39.31 -138.20
N SER A 445 -77.28 -39.46 -137.07
CA SER A 445 -76.01 -38.74 -136.73
C SER A 445 -76.29 -37.25 -136.34
N PRO A 446 -75.35 -36.49 -135.72
CA PRO A 446 -73.92 -36.81 -135.52
C PRO A 446 -73.23 -36.36 -134.20
N HIS A 447 -71.92 -36.69 -134.15
CA HIS A 447 -70.81 -36.04 -133.43
C HIS A 447 -70.74 -36.20 -131.87
N ALA A 448 -69.57 -36.23 -131.20
CA ALA A 448 -68.19 -35.70 -131.46
C ALA A 448 -68.08 -34.17 -131.25
N GLU A 449 -66.94 -33.53 -130.93
CA GLU A 449 -65.59 -33.96 -130.53
C GLU A 449 -64.89 -32.75 -129.87
N ILE A 450 -63.87 -32.96 -129.01
CA ILE A 450 -62.70 -32.05 -128.77
C ILE A 450 -62.99 -30.65 -128.12
N ASP A 451 -62.06 -29.89 -127.52
CA ASP A 451 -60.93 -30.10 -126.56
C ASP A 451 -60.30 -28.69 -126.30
N VAL A 452 -59.17 -28.65 -125.57
CA VAL A 452 -58.07 -27.66 -125.64
C VAL A 452 -58.03 -26.54 -124.58
N ASP A 453 -56.88 -26.51 -123.93
CA ASP A 453 -56.34 -25.60 -122.90
C ASP A 453 -55.58 -24.39 -123.55
N ILE A 454 -54.64 -23.78 -122.82
CA ILE A 454 -53.49 -22.97 -123.24
C ILE A 454 -53.63 -21.45 -123.05
N GLU A 455 -53.01 -21.03 -121.96
CA GLU A 455 -52.57 -19.68 -121.62
C GLU A 455 -51.61 -19.09 -122.68
N THR A 456 -51.99 -17.97 -123.33
CA THR A 456 -51.17 -16.73 -123.45
C THR A 456 -51.72 -15.70 -124.45
N LYS A 457 -52.21 -14.53 -123.97
CA LYS A 457 -51.98 -13.21 -124.60
C LYS A 457 -52.00 -12.09 -123.56
N ILE A 458 -50.82 -11.61 -123.19
CA ILE A 458 -50.61 -10.37 -122.43
C ILE A 458 -50.60 -9.18 -123.42
N ALA A 459 -51.23 -8.05 -123.01
CA ALA A 459 -51.31 -6.76 -123.71
C ALA A 459 -52.10 -6.78 -125.05
N LEU A 460 -53.08 -5.90 -125.32
CA LEU A 460 -53.33 -4.54 -124.82
C LEU A 460 -54.85 -4.24 -124.71
N ALA A 461 -55.34 -3.93 -123.51
CA ALA A 461 -56.46 -3.00 -123.27
C ALA A 461 -56.54 -2.72 -121.76
N ALA A 462 -56.85 -1.48 -121.38
CA ALA A 462 -56.80 -1.05 -119.99
C ALA A 462 -58.11 -1.34 -119.24
N ASP A 463 -58.37 -2.61 -118.89
CA ASP A 463 -59.09 -2.90 -117.65
C ASP A 463 -58.77 -4.28 -117.05
N ALA A 464 -58.56 -4.29 -115.73
CA ALA A 464 -58.43 -5.51 -114.93
C ALA A 464 -58.68 -5.13 -113.45
N PRO A 465 -59.48 -5.89 -112.68
CA PRO A 465 -60.15 -5.41 -111.47
C PRO A 465 -59.23 -4.70 -110.47
N MET A 466 -59.71 -3.56 -109.98
CA MET A 466 -58.94 -2.68 -109.10
C MET A 466 -58.61 -3.36 -107.78
N GLU A 467 -59.48 -4.25 -107.31
CA GLU A 467 -59.31 -5.09 -106.11
C GLU A 467 -58.06 -5.94 -106.18
N ILE A 468 -57.78 -6.61 -107.31
CA ILE A 468 -56.66 -7.55 -107.42
C ILE A 468 -55.33 -6.79 -107.43
N LYS A 469 -55.25 -5.67 -108.16
CA LYS A 469 -54.09 -4.77 -108.15
C LYS A 469 -53.86 -4.19 -106.76
N HIS A 470 -54.92 -3.73 -106.09
CA HIS A 470 -54.85 -3.19 -104.73
C HIS A 470 -54.44 -4.26 -103.70
N MET A 471 -54.95 -5.48 -103.82
CA MET A 471 -54.60 -6.62 -102.97
C MET A 471 -53.12 -7.03 -103.14
N LEU A 472 -52.62 -7.09 -104.37
CA LEU A 472 -51.20 -7.35 -104.63
C LEU A 472 -50.30 -6.22 -104.11
N PHE A 473 -50.70 -4.95 -104.24
CA PHE A 473 -49.97 -3.82 -103.63
C PHE A 473 -49.99 -3.88 -102.10
N LYS A 474 -51.14 -4.21 -101.50
CA LYS A 474 -51.31 -4.37 -100.05
C LYS A 474 -50.45 -5.51 -99.51
N LEU A 475 -50.50 -6.70 -100.11
CA LEU A 475 -49.64 -7.84 -99.76
C LEU A 475 -48.14 -7.54 -99.96
N LYS A 476 -47.77 -6.78 -100.99
CA LYS A 476 -46.37 -6.34 -101.21
C LYS A 476 -45.91 -5.31 -100.17
N HIS A 477 -46.81 -4.44 -99.72
CA HIS A 477 -46.54 -3.48 -98.64
C HIS A 477 -46.46 -4.17 -97.28
N GLU A 478 -47.36 -5.11 -96.99
CA GLU A 478 -47.37 -5.92 -95.77
C GLU A 478 -46.13 -6.82 -95.68
N ASN A 479 -45.74 -7.53 -96.74
CA ASN A 479 -44.48 -8.28 -96.77
C ASN A 479 -43.26 -7.39 -96.55
N ARG A 480 -43.26 -6.17 -97.12
CA ARG A 480 -42.19 -5.19 -96.86
C ARG A 480 -42.13 -4.78 -95.39
N ILE A 481 -43.26 -4.44 -94.77
CA ILE A 481 -43.35 -4.09 -93.35
C ILE A 481 -42.93 -5.26 -92.46
N LEU A 482 -43.31 -6.49 -92.81
CA LEU A 482 -42.89 -7.70 -92.08
C LEU A 482 -41.37 -7.91 -92.18
N THR A 483 -40.75 -7.74 -93.36
CA THR A 483 -39.29 -7.79 -93.47
C THR A 483 -38.58 -6.66 -92.72
N GLU A 484 -39.10 -5.43 -92.75
CA GLU A 484 -38.55 -4.29 -92.00
C GLU A 484 -38.74 -4.45 -90.47
N THR A 485 -39.77 -5.17 -90.04
CA THR A 485 -39.98 -5.53 -88.62
C THR A 485 -39.02 -6.63 -88.18
N LEU A 486 -38.90 -7.71 -88.97
CA LEU A 486 -37.96 -8.81 -88.69
C LEU A 486 -36.50 -8.37 -88.66
N THR A 487 -36.10 -7.36 -89.46
CA THR A 487 -34.74 -6.79 -89.34
C THR A 487 -34.56 -6.01 -88.05
N LYS A 488 -35.55 -5.22 -87.61
CA LYS A 488 -35.51 -4.49 -86.33
C LYS A 488 -35.48 -5.44 -85.12
N GLU A 489 -36.28 -6.51 -85.14
CA GLU A 489 -36.24 -7.55 -84.09
C GLU A 489 -34.87 -8.23 -84.02
N ARG A 490 -34.26 -8.57 -85.17
CA ARG A 490 -32.90 -9.13 -85.22
C ARG A 490 -31.84 -8.17 -84.71
N GLU A 491 -31.93 -6.88 -85.04
CA GLU A 491 -31.04 -5.85 -84.46
C GLU A 491 -31.23 -5.69 -82.95
N GLN A 492 -32.47 -5.76 -82.46
CA GLN A 492 -32.77 -5.64 -81.04
C GLN A 492 -32.30 -6.87 -80.26
N GLN A 493 -32.54 -8.09 -80.77
CA GLN A 493 -31.96 -9.32 -80.22
C GLN A 493 -30.44 -9.27 -80.17
N LYS A 494 -29.79 -8.77 -81.23
CA LYS A 494 -28.33 -8.58 -81.24
C LYS A 494 -27.88 -7.59 -80.16
N LYS A 495 -28.54 -6.43 -80.02
CA LYS A 495 -28.21 -5.44 -78.97
C LYS A 495 -28.36 -6.03 -77.56
N CYS A 496 -29.40 -6.81 -77.30
CA CYS A 496 -29.57 -7.50 -76.01
C CYS A 496 -28.49 -8.57 -75.77
N PHE A 497 -28.08 -9.31 -76.80
CA PHE A 497 -26.98 -10.28 -76.70
C PHE A 497 -25.63 -9.59 -76.43
N ASP A 498 -25.33 -8.52 -77.16
CA ASP A 498 -24.10 -7.74 -76.99
C ASP A 498 -24.04 -7.12 -75.57
N GLN A 499 -25.16 -6.60 -75.05
CA GLN A 499 -25.28 -6.10 -73.66
C GLN A 499 -25.07 -7.20 -72.61
N ALA A 500 -25.74 -8.35 -72.74
CA ALA A 500 -25.58 -9.47 -71.81
C ALA A 500 -24.14 -10.02 -71.80
N ASN A 501 -23.46 -9.99 -72.94
CA ASN A 501 -22.05 -10.36 -73.04
C ASN A 501 -21.13 -9.32 -72.39
N GLU A 502 -21.44 -8.01 -72.47
CA GLU A 502 -20.70 -6.98 -71.75
C GLU A 502 -20.86 -7.12 -70.22
N GLU A 503 -22.09 -7.35 -69.73
CA GLU A 503 -22.34 -7.61 -68.30
C GLU A 503 -21.60 -8.86 -67.80
N LYS A 504 -21.57 -9.94 -68.60
CA LYS A 504 -20.79 -11.14 -68.31
C LYS A 504 -19.29 -10.82 -68.14
N CYS A 505 -18.70 -10.00 -69.02
CA CYS A 505 -17.31 -9.57 -68.90
C CYS A 505 -17.07 -8.66 -67.69
N ARG A 506 -18.03 -7.78 -67.34
CA ARG A 506 -17.97 -6.95 -66.12
C ARG A 506 -18.01 -7.82 -64.86
N LEU A 507 -18.91 -8.81 -64.79
CA LEU A 507 -19.02 -9.74 -63.68
C LEU A 507 -17.78 -10.63 -63.53
N GLN A 508 -17.24 -11.17 -64.63
CA GLN A 508 -15.96 -11.91 -64.61
C GLN A 508 -14.80 -11.04 -64.08
N SER A 509 -14.77 -9.75 -64.44
CA SER A 509 -13.76 -8.79 -63.95
C SER A 509 -13.95 -8.40 -62.48
N ILE A 510 -15.17 -8.50 -61.93
CA ILE A 510 -15.43 -8.32 -60.49
C ILE A 510 -15.02 -9.59 -59.72
N ILE A 511 -15.41 -10.77 -60.21
CA ILE A 511 -15.05 -12.07 -59.62
C ILE A 511 -13.53 -12.25 -59.59
N GLY A 512 -12.82 -11.96 -60.69
CA GLY A 512 -11.36 -12.04 -60.75
C GLY A 512 -10.67 -11.15 -59.71
N ARG A 513 -11.11 -9.89 -59.55
CA ARG A 513 -10.60 -8.99 -58.49
C ARG A 513 -10.94 -9.49 -57.08
N LYS A 514 -12.11 -10.11 -56.90
CA LYS A 514 -12.50 -10.68 -55.60
C LYS A 514 -11.69 -11.92 -55.23
N ILE A 515 -11.33 -12.75 -56.22
CA ILE A 515 -10.41 -13.88 -56.05
C ILE A 515 -9.00 -13.40 -55.69
N VAL A 516 -8.48 -12.39 -56.38
CA VAL A 516 -7.18 -11.78 -56.03
C VAL A 516 -7.18 -11.25 -54.59
N GLN A 517 -8.20 -10.48 -54.19
CA GLN A 517 -8.34 -10.01 -52.80
C GLN A 517 -8.38 -11.14 -51.76
N LEU A 518 -8.99 -12.29 -52.08
CA LEU A 518 -9.02 -13.45 -51.19
C LEU A 518 -7.67 -14.16 -51.12
N VAL A 519 -6.95 -14.27 -52.24
CA VAL A 519 -5.59 -14.83 -52.27
C VAL A 519 -4.60 -13.94 -51.52
N ASP A 520 -4.65 -12.63 -51.75
CA ASP A 520 -3.80 -11.64 -51.05
C ASP A 520 -4.04 -11.73 -49.52
N SER A 521 -5.31 -11.84 -49.10
CA SER A 521 -5.68 -12.00 -47.68
C SER A 521 -5.19 -13.31 -47.08
N LEU A 522 -5.23 -14.42 -47.84
CA LEU A 522 -4.76 -15.75 -47.41
C LEU A 522 -3.24 -15.93 -47.50
N CYS A 523 -2.52 -14.94 -48.04
CA CYS A 523 -1.05 -14.90 -48.03
C CYS A 523 -0.48 -13.86 -47.05
N CYS A 524 -1.34 -13.23 -46.24
CA CYS A 524 -0.95 -12.30 -45.17
C CYS A 524 -1.23 -12.84 -43.74
N GLU A 525 -1.75 -14.07 -43.64
CA GLU A 525 -1.86 -14.88 -42.41
C GLU A 525 -0.79 -15.99 -42.39
#